data_AF-A0A859QD83-F1
#
_entry.id   AF-A0A859QD83-F1
#
_cell.length_a   1.000
_cell.length_b   1.000
_cell.length_c   1.000
_cell.angle_alpha   90.00
_cell.angle_beta   90.00
_cell.angle_gamma   90.00
#
_symmetry.space_group_name_H-M   'P 1'
#
loop_
_entity.id
_entity.type
_entity.pdbx_description
1 polymer ?
#
loop_
_entity_poly.entity_id
_entity_poly.type
_entity_poly.pdbx_seq_one_letter_code
_entity_poly.pdbx_strand_id
1 'polypeptide(L)'
;MSRSCELTGKGVQSGHNVSHANNKTKRKFLPNLCNVTLISDALGQRFRLRVSAAALRSVEHRGGLDAFLLKADENELSMRARLLRRQIVKKTAEAA
;
A
#
# COMPACT_ATOMS: atom_id res chain seq x y z
N MET A 1 2.79 4.00 16.02
CA MET A 1 2.78 3.67 14.57
C MET A 1 1.34 3.64 14.05
N SER A 2 1.01 4.44 13.04
CA SER A 2 -0.27 4.33 12.33
C SER A 2 -0.36 2.96 11.66
N ARG A 3 -1.47 2.22 11.81
CA ARG A 3 -1.72 0.94 11.10
C ARG A 3 -2.29 1.22 9.71
N SER A 4 -1.48 1.80 8.83
CA SER A 4 -1.82 2.06 7.43
C SER A 4 -0.97 1.22 6.47
N CYS A 5 -1.53 0.96 5.29
CA CYS A 5 -0.82 0.37 4.15
C CYS A 5 0.04 1.43 3.45
N GLU A 6 1.28 1.09 3.11
CA GLU A 6 2.22 2.04 2.49
C GLU A 6 1.91 2.36 1.01
N LEU A 7 1.21 1.47 0.30
CA LEU A 7 0.94 1.56 -1.13
C LEU A 7 -0.44 2.13 -1.47
N THR A 8 -1.44 1.96 -0.59
CA THR A 8 -2.85 2.30 -0.89
C THR A 8 -3.50 3.15 0.21
N GLY A 9 -2.75 3.62 1.20
CA GLY A 9 -3.27 4.45 2.30
C GLY A 9 -4.28 3.79 3.25
N LYS A 10 -4.74 2.56 2.97
CA LYS A 10 -5.77 1.83 3.74
C LYS A 10 -5.42 1.83 5.23
N GLY A 11 -6.26 2.51 6.01
CA GLY A 11 -6.09 2.70 7.45
C GLY A 11 -7.10 1.91 8.28
N VAL A 12 -7.09 2.19 9.57
CA VAL A 12 -8.08 1.66 10.53
C VAL A 12 -9.39 2.42 10.36
N GLN A 13 -10.50 1.69 10.28
CA GLN A 13 -11.83 2.28 10.28
C GLN A 13 -12.48 2.12 11.66
N SER A 14 -13.16 3.14 12.15
CA SER A 14 -14.00 3.05 13.34
C SER A 14 -15.43 2.68 12.95
N GLY A 15 -16.09 1.89 13.80
CA GLY A 15 -17.51 1.61 13.65
C GLY A 15 -18.09 0.93 14.88
N HIS A 16 -19.21 0.22 14.68
CA HIS A 16 -19.92 -0.45 15.76
C HIS A 16 -20.13 -1.92 15.43
N ASN A 17 -20.11 -2.77 16.46
CA ASN A 17 -20.77 -4.06 16.41
C ASN A 17 -22.25 -3.84 16.75
N VAL A 18 -23.15 -4.36 15.94
CA VAL A 18 -24.60 -4.18 16.09
C VAL A 18 -25.20 -5.55 16.37
N SER A 19 -25.83 -5.73 17.54
CA SER A 19 -26.54 -6.97 17.86
C SER A 19 -27.89 -7.04 17.14
N HIS A 20 -28.55 -8.20 17.17
CA HIS A 20 -29.93 -8.35 16.69
C HIS A 20 -30.92 -7.37 17.35
N ALA A 21 -30.68 -7.01 18.62
CA ALA A 21 -31.46 -6.00 19.35
C ALA A 21 -31.02 -4.55 19.06
N ASN A 22 -30.16 -4.33 18.06
CA ASN A 22 -29.56 -3.04 17.71
C ASN A 22 -28.71 -2.38 18.80
N ASN A 23 -28.19 -3.16 19.76
CA ASN A 23 -27.23 -2.64 20.74
C ASN A 23 -25.88 -2.40 20.06
N LYS A 24 -25.42 -1.14 20.06
CA LYS A 24 -24.20 -0.71 19.36
C LYS A 24 -23.03 -0.63 20.32
N THR A 25 -21.97 -1.40 20.08
CA THR A 25 -20.71 -1.32 20.83
C THR A 25 -19.57 -0.87 19.91
N LYS A 26 -18.70 0.03 20.37
CA LYS A 26 -17.61 0.58 19.54
C LYS A 26 -16.61 -0.52 19.17
N ARG A 27 -16.23 -0.60 17.90
CA ARG A 27 -15.20 -1.52 17.37
C ARG A 27 -14.28 -0.79 16.39
N LYS A 28 -13.05 -1.28 16.26
CA LYS A 28 -12.09 -0.89 15.22
C LYS A 28 -11.97 -2.00 14.17
N PHE A 29 -12.04 -1.64 12.90
CA PHE A 29 -11.75 -2.53 11.77
C PHE A 29 -10.30 -2.31 11.34
N LEU A 30 -9.51 -3.36 11.45
CA LEU A 30 -8.08 -3.32 11.18
C LEU A 30 -7.82 -3.89 9.78
N PRO A 31 -6.99 -3.23 8.95
CA PRO A 31 -6.53 -3.83 7.70
C PRO A 31 -5.61 -5.01 8.00
N ASN A 32 -5.69 -6.07 7.18
CA ASN A 32 -4.74 -7.17 7.22
C ASN A 32 -3.41 -6.72 6.61
N LEU A 33 -2.48 -6.29 7.47
CA LEU A 33 -1.17 -5.75 7.11
C LEU A 33 -0.10 -6.85 7.21
N CYS A 34 0.65 -7.04 6.14
CA CYS A 34 1.76 -7.98 6.03
C CYS A 34 3.06 -7.21 5.80
N ASN A 35 4.14 -7.65 6.44
CA ASN A 35 5.49 -7.14 6.13
C ASN A 35 6.05 -7.99 5.00
N VAL A 36 6.21 -7.38 3.82
CA VAL A 36 6.69 -8.08 2.63
C VAL A 36 7.90 -7.37 2.04
N THR A 37 8.72 -8.13 1.32
CA THR A 37 9.83 -7.59 0.54
C THR A 37 9.46 -7.65 -0.93
N LEU A 38 9.37 -6.50 -1.58
CA LEU A 38 9.10 -6.38 -3.01
C LEU A 38 10.37 -5.94 -3.72
N ILE A 39 10.55 -6.38 -4.96
CA ILE A 39 11.71 -6.06 -5.79
C ILE A 39 11.28 -5.01 -6.82
N SER A 40 12.13 -4.01 -7.02
CA SER A 40 12.02 -3.05 -8.11
C SER A 40 13.01 -3.44 -9.19
N ASP A 41 12.52 -3.65 -10.41
CA ASP A 41 13.34 -4.02 -11.55
C ASP A 41 14.08 -2.81 -12.11
N ALA A 42 13.44 -1.63 -12.11
CA ALA A 42 14.05 -0.37 -12.54
C ALA A 42 15.22 0.07 -11.66
N LEU A 43 15.17 -0.26 -10.35
CA LEU A 43 16.22 0.09 -9.39
C LEU A 43 17.15 -1.08 -9.05
N GLY A 44 16.78 -2.32 -9.36
CA GLY A 44 17.50 -3.53 -8.95
C GLY A 44 17.58 -3.73 -7.44
N GLN A 45 16.66 -3.13 -6.67
CA GLN A 45 16.70 -3.08 -5.21
C GLN A 45 15.49 -3.77 -4.57
N ARG A 46 15.69 -4.27 -3.35
CA ARG A 46 14.65 -4.90 -2.54
C ARG A 46 14.14 -3.94 -1.48
N PHE A 47 12.83 -3.71 -1.44
CA PHE A 47 12.18 -2.82 -0.48
C PHE A 47 11.27 -3.61 0.45
N ARG A 48 11.55 -3.51 1.75
CA ARG A 48 10.66 -4.03 2.80
C ARG A 48 9.60 -2.98 3.09
N LEU A 49 8.35 -3.32 2.83
CA LEU A 49 7.18 -2.45 2.97
C LEU A 49 6.10 -3.16 3.80
N ARG A 50 5.31 -2.39 4.55
CA ARG A 50 4.11 -2.90 5.20
C ARG A 50 2.89 -2.66 4.31
N VAL A 51 2.37 -3.74 3.76
CA VAL A 51 1.38 -3.72 2.69
C VAL A 51 0.15 -4.50 3.12
N SER A 52 -1.04 -4.05 2.71
CA SER A 52 -2.27 -4.81 2.95
C SER A 52 -2.37 -5.99 1.98
N ALA A 53 -2.98 -7.10 2.38
CA ALA A 53 -3.19 -8.25 1.50
C ALA A 53 -3.93 -7.89 0.18
N ALA A 54 -4.86 -6.94 0.24
CA ALA A 54 -5.55 -6.43 -0.96
C ALA A 54 -4.62 -5.64 -1.89
N ALA A 55 -3.68 -4.87 -1.33
CA ALA A 55 -2.69 -4.15 -2.11
C ALA A 55 -1.68 -5.11 -2.76
N LEU A 56 -1.27 -6.19 -2.09
CA LEU A 56 -0.43 -7.24 -2.67
C LEU A 56 -1.04 -7.84 -3.94
N ARG A 57 -2.32 -8.24 -3.88
CA ARG A 57 -3.05 -8.73 -5.04
C ARG A 57 -3.07 -7.71 -6.20
N SER A 58 -3.17 -6.42 -5.87
CA SER A 58 -3.18 -5.35 -6.86
C SER A 58 -1.80 -5.13 -7.49
N VAL A 59 -0.72 -5.30 -6.72
CA VAL A 59 0.66 -5.22 -7.22
C VAL A 59 0.92 -6.36 -8.20
N GLU A 60 0.54 -7.58 -7.87
CA GLU A 60 0.68 -8.74 -8.77
C GLU A 60 -0.14 -8.57 -10.05
N HIS A 61 -1.41 -8.16 -9.93
CA HIS A 61 -2.27 -7.91 -11.10
C HIS A 61 -1.72 -6.81 -12.03
N ARG A 62 -1.00 -5.82 -11.48
CA ARG A 62 -0.38 -4.75 -12.28
C ARG A 62 0.98 -5.13 -12.87
N GLY A 63 1.50 -6.32 -12.57
CA GLY A 63 2.77 -6.81 -13.10
C GLY A 63 4.00 -6.36 -12.31
N GLY A 64 3.86 -6.13 -10.99
CA GLY A 64 5.00 -5.84 -10.10
C GLY A 64 4.96 -4.47 -9.44
N LEU A 65 5.99 -4.19 -8.63
CA LEU A 65 6.07 -2.96 -7.82
C LEU A 65 6.14 -1.71 -8.70
N ASP A 66 7.00 -1.72 -9.71
CA ASP A 66 7.29 -0.53 -10.52
C ASP A 66 6.07 -0.12 -11.35
N ALA A 67 5.44 -1.09 -12.02
CA ALA A 67 4.22 -0.88 -12.78
C ALA A 67 3.06 -0.39 -11.90
N PHE A 68 2.94 -0.92 -10.68
CA PHE A 68 1.98 -0.41 -9.69
C PHE A 68 2.29 1.04 -9.33
N LEU A 69 3.55 1.35 -9.00
CA LEU A 69 3.96 2.67 -8.53
C LEU A 69 3.87 3.74 -9.61
N LEU A 70 4.04 3.41 -10.89
CA LEU A 70 3.86 4.35 -12.01
C LEU A 70 2.40 4.72 -12.26
N LYS A 71 1.47 3.79 -11.99
CA LYS A 71 0.02 3.99 -12.19
C LYS A 71 -0.72 4.49 -10.96
N ALA A 72 -0.17 4.33 -9.76
CA ALA A 72 -0.84 4.72 -8.52
C ALA A 72 -0.96 6.25 -8.37
N ASP A 73 -1.91 6.74 -7.57
CA ASP A 73 -2.01 8.17 -7.28
C ASP A 73 -1.07 8.58 -6.14
N GLU A 74 -0.44 9.75 -6.25
CA GLU A 74 0.52 10.22 -5.25
C GLU A 74 -0.15 10.41 -3.88
N ASN A 75 -1.45 10.73 -3.82
CA ASN A 75 -2.18 10.97 -2.56
C ASN A 75 -2.43 9.71 -1.72
N GLU A 76 -2.45 8.52 -2.34
CA GLU A 76 -2.69 7.26 -1.63
C GLU A 76 -1.39 6.62 -1.12
N LEU A 77 -0.25 7.06 -1.66
CA LEU A 77 1.06 6.55 -1.35
C LEU A 77 1.60 7.17 -0.05
N SER A 78 2.23 6.34 0.78
CA SER A 78 3.02 6.83 1.91
C SER A 78 4.21 7.66 1.43
N MET A 79 4.78 8.50 2.32
CA MET A 79 5.95 9.32 1.98
C MET A 79 7.12 8.50 1.41
N ARG A 80 7.39 7.32 1.95
CA ARG A 80 8.41 6.41 1.40
C ARG A 80 8.06 5.94 -0.01
N ALA A 81 6.81 5.53 -0.23
CA ALA A 81 6.38 5.05 -1.54
C ALA A 81 6.34 6.18 -2.60
N ARG A 82 6.03 7.42 -2.21
CA ARG A 82 6.15 8.61 -3.06
C ARG A 82 7.59 8.85 -3.52
N LEU A 83 8.55 8.76 -2.60
CA LEU A 83 9.97 8.90 -2.94
C LEU A 83 10.45 7.81 -3.89
N LEU A 84 10.03 6.55 -3.66
CA LEU A 84 10.33 5.44 -4.56
C LEU A 84 9.77 5.66 -5.96
N ARG A 85 8.51 6.11 -6.07
CA ARG A 85 7.91 6.46 -7.37
C ARG A 85 8.76 7.50 -8.11
N ARG A 86 9.19 8.57 -7.44
CA ARG A 86 10.02 9.61 -8.06
C ARG A 86 11.37 9.07 -8.53
N GLN A 87 12.00 8.19 -7.76
CA GLN A 87 13.25 7.52 -8.14
C GLN A 87 13.06 6.64 -9.38
N ILE A 88 11.97 5.86 -9.43
CA ILE A 88 11.62 5.02 -10.57
C ILE A 88 11.39 5.88 -11.81
N VAL A 89 10.57 6.92 -11.73
CA VAL A 89 10.30 7.84 -12.87
C VAL A 89 11.60 8.46 -13.40
N LYS A 90 12.49 8.91 -12.50
CA LYS A 90 13.79 9.45 -12.89
C LYS A 90 14.63 8.40 -13.61
N LYS A 91 14.72 7.19 -13.08
CA LYS A 91 15.51 6.10 -13.67
C LYS A 91 14.94 5.61 -15.00
N THR A 92 13.63 5.52 -15.14
CA THR A 92 12.99 5.18 -16.40
C THR A 92 13.21 6.26 -17.46
N ALA A 93 13.27 7.54 -17.08
CA ALA A 93 13.57 8.63 -17.99
C ALA A 93 15.04 8.68 -18.40
N GLU A 94 15.98 8.28 -17.54
CA GLU A 94 17.40 8.13 -17.89
C GLU A 94 17.67 6.95 -18.83
N ALA A 95 16.81 5.94 -18.81
CA ALA A 95 16.94 4.73 -19.63
C ALA A 95 16.24 4.83 -21.00
N ALA A 96 15.45 5.89 -21.22
CA ALA A 96 14.76 6.20 -22.47
C ALA A 96 15.57 7.19 -23.30
#